data_AF-A0A1V5HNR8-F1
#
_entry.id   AF-A0A1V5HNR8-F1
#
_cell.length_a   1.000
_cell.length_b   1.000
_cell.length_c   1.000
_cell.angle_alpha   90.00
_cell.angle_beta   90.00
_cell.angle_gamma   90.00
#
_symmetry.space_group_name_H-M   'P 1'
#
loop_
_entity.id
_entity.type
_entity.pdbx_description
1 polymer ?
#
loop_
_entity_poly.entity_id
_entity_poly.type
_entity_poly.pdbx_seq_one_letter_code
_entity_poly.pdbx_strand_id
1 'polypeptide(L)'
;MDNQKQPNFWLRGKRETKKFYEIRLNRSTSIATFIFGFLLAAVIVLPIGILIYQFLVIFGYNLAVFGLYLTLIWLALMFFNGLSNYLTVKIAQASVKDMLNLQAIEAGYIFWYQLLNIGFGLFSLIIIIISAIQILGAR
;
A
#
# COMPACT_ATOMS: atom_id res chain seq x y z
N MET A 1 9.23 38.92 0.10
CA MET A 1 8.22 37.90 -0.27
C MET A 1 8.96 36.61 -0.50
N ASP A 2 8.92 35.72 0.48
CA ASP A 2 9.66 34.46 0.46
C ASP A 2 9.05 33.57 -0.63
N ASN A 3 9.83 33.31 -1.68
CA ASN A 3 9.41 32.56 -2.85
C ASN A 3 9.44 31.07 -2.46
N GLN A 4 8.47 30.64 -1.65
CA GLN A 4 8.35 29.27 -1.21
C GLN A 4 7.99 28.40 -2.41
N LYS A 5 9.03 27.92 -3.12
CA LYS A 5 8.90 26.86 -4.12
C LYS A 5 8.03 25.77 -3.51
N GLN A 6 6.90 25.49 -4.15
CA GLN A 6 6.04 24.42 -3.68
C GLN A 6 6.89 23.16 -3.51
N PRO A 7 6.81 22.49 -2.34
CA PRO A 7 7.66 21.35 -2.07
C PRO A 7 7.45 20.29 -3.16
N ASN A 8 8.54 19.65 -3.59
CA ASN A 8 8.49 18.54 -4.54
C ASN A 8 7.41 17.53 -4.11
N PHE A 9 6.69 16.96 -5.08
CA PHE A 9 5.65 15.95 -4.90
C PHE A 9 6.00 14.91 -3.81
N TRP A 10 7.23 14.40 -3.86
CA TRP A 10 7.73 13.43 -2.89
C TRP A 10 7.75 13.94 -1.44
N LEU A 11 8.24 15.17 -1.25
CA LEU A 11 8.27 15.85 0.05
C LEU A 11 6.86 16.12 0.56
N ARG A 12 5.93 16.44 -0.35
CA ARG A 12 4.51 16.61 -0.03
C ARG A 12 3.87 15.29 0.42
N GLY A 13 4.07 14.20 -0.31
CA GLY A 13 3.60 12.86 0.08
C GLY A 13 4.10 12.44 1.46
N LYS A 14 5.41 12.55 1.71
CA LYS A 14 6.00 12.28 3.02
C LYS A 14 5.38 13.13 4.14
N ARG A 15 5.13 14.41 3.87
CA ARG A 15 4.50 15.34 4.83
C ARG A 15 3.06 14.94 5.12
N GLU A 16 2.24 14.65 4.11
CA GLU A 16 0.85 14.22 4.30
C GLU A 16 0.76 12.90 5.07
N THR A 17 1.63 11.94 4.75
CA THR A 17 1.74 10.68 5.51
C THR A 17 2.09 10.94 6.98
N LYS A 18 3.07 11.82 7.25
CA LYS A 18 3.45 12.19 8.62
C LYS A 18 2.31 12.87 9.38
N LYS A 19 1.60 13.82 8.74
CA LYS A 19 0.43 14.48 9.32
C LYS A 19 -0.61 13.44 9.77
N PHE A 20 -0.92 12.46 8.92
CA PHE A 20 -1.90 11.43 9.26
C PHE A 20 -1.49 10.62 10.50
N TYR A 21 -0.22 10.21 10.60
CA TYR A 21 0.28 9.47 11.76
C TYR A 21 0.32 10.29 13.06
N GLU A 22 0.45 11.61 12.96
CA GLU A 22 0.44 12.52 14.12
C GLU A 22 -0.99 12.81 14.63
N ILE A 23 -2.02 12.53 13.84
CA ILE A 23 -3.41 12.71 14.27
C ILE A 23 -3.76 11.68 15.33
N ARG A 24 -4.17 12.18 16.49
CA ARG A 24 -4.68 11.36 17.60
C ARG A 24 -6.14 10.99 17.35
N LEU A 25 -6.36 9.94 16.57
CA LEU A 25 -7.67 9.28 16.48
C LEU A 25 -7.92 8.43 17.72
N ASN A 26 -9.19 8.26 18.08
CA ASN A 26 -9.59 7.25 19.06
C ASN A 26 -9.10 5.87 18.60
N ARG A 27 -8.59 5.06 19.54
CA ARG A 27 -8.00 3.74 19.24
C ARG A 27 -8.93 2.85 18.42
N SER A 28 -10.21 2.82 18.78
CA SER A 28 -11.23 2.05 18.06
C SER A 28 -11.38 2.52 16.60
N THR A 29 -11.50 3.83 16.37
CA THR A 29 -11.59 4.42 15.03
C THR A 29 -10.33 4.17 14.21
N SER A 30 -9.16 4.31 14.82
CA SER A 30 -7.88 4.04 14.15
C SER A 30 -7.77 2.59 13.68
N ILE A 31 -8.09 1.63 14.57
CA ILE A 31 -8.08 0.20 14.22
C ILE A 31 -9.14 -0.11 13.16
N ALA A 32 -10.37 0.39 13.32
CA ALA A 32 -11.45 0.14 12.37
C ALA A 32 -11.11 0.68 10.98
N THR A 33 -10.67 1.94 10.88
CA THR A 33 -10.32 2.56 9.60
C THR A 33 -9.18 1.84 8.90
N PHE A 34 -8.17 1.37 9.65
CA PHE A 34 -7.10 0.54 9.12
C PHE A 34 -7.60 -0.82 8.61
N ILE A 35 -8.37 -1.56 9.42
CA ILE A 35 -8.89 -2.88 9.03
C ILE A 35 -9.80 -2.77 7.80
N PHE A 36 -10.74 -1.82 7.80
CA PHE A 36 -11.63 -1.64 6.65
C PHE A 36 -10.87 -1.15 5.42
N GLY A 37 -9.90 -0.25 5.57
CA GLY A 37 -9.04 0.19 4.46
C GLY A 37 -8.24 -0.97 3.86
N PHE A 38 -7.68 -1.82 4.72
CA PHE A 38 -6.96 -3.02 4.32
C PHE A 38 -7.86 -4.03 3.62
N LEU A 39 -9.01 -4.38 4.21
CA LEU A 39 -9.95 -5.35 3.63
C LEU A 39 -10.51 -4.88 2.30
N LEU A 40 -10.86 -3.59 2.18
CA LEU A 40 -11.37 -3.04 0.94
C LEU A 40 -10.30 -3.02 -0.16
N ALA A 41 -9.05 -2.68 0.18
CA ALA A 41 -7.93 -2.82 -0.74
C ALA A 41 -7.74 -4.29 -1.15
N ALA A 42 -7.90 -5.24 -0.23
CA ALA A 42 -7.77 -6.67 -0.52
C ALA A 42 -8.83 -7.12 -1.52
N VAL A 43 -10.10 -6.73 -1.32
CA VAL A 43 -11.19 -7.03 -2.28
C VAL A 43 -10.89 -6.49 -3.68
N ILE A 44 -10.27 -5.30 -3.78
CA ILE A 44 -9.93 -4.69 -5.08
C ILE A 44 -8.72 -5.39 -5.74
N VAL A 45 -7.71 -5.78 -4.95
CA VAL A 45 -6.46 -6.36 -5.48
C VAL A 45 -6.54 -7.88 -5.65
N LEU A 46 -7.41 -8.57 -4.91
CA LEU A 46 -7.55 -10.03 -4.95
C LEU A 46 -7.81 -10.57 -6.37
N PRO A 47 -8.67 -9.97 -7.22
CA PRO A 47 -8.84 -10.42 -8.60
C PRO A 47 -7.54 -10.37 -9.40
N ILE A 48 -6.70 -9.34 -9.18
CA ILE A 48 -5.38 -9.23 -9.81
C ILE A 48 -4.47 -10.36 -9.30
N GLY A 49 -4.50 -10.63 -7.99
CA GLY A 49 -3.76 -11.74 -7.38
C GLY A 49 -4.15 -13.10 -7.94
N ILE A 50 -5.45 -13.35 -8.16
CA ILE A 50 -5.96 -14.58 -8.78
C ILE A 50 -5.46 -14.71 -10.22
N LEU A 51 -5.49 -13.62 -11.00
CA LEU A 51 -4.96 -13.62 -12.37
C LEU A 51 -3.45 -13.92 -12.40
N ILE A 52 -2.67 -13.32 -11.50
CA ILE A 52 -1.23 -13.58 -11.36
C ILE A 52 -1.01 -15.06 -10.99
N TYR A 53 -1.79 -15.61 -10.07
CA TYR A 53 -1.71 -17.02 -9.67
C TYR A 53 -2.04 -17.96 -10.84
N GLN A 54 -3.12 -17.71 -11.58
CA GLN A 54 -3.46 -18.52 -12.76
C GLN A 54 -2.36 -18.45 -13.82
N PHE A 55 -1.82 -17.26 -14.07
CA PHE A 55 -0.71 -17.07 -15.00
C PHE A 55 0.55 -17.84 -14.56
N LEU A 56 0.84 -17.89 -13.26
CA LEU A 56 1.91 -18.72 -12.68
C LEU A 56 1.68 -20.21 -12.88
N VAL A 57 0.45 -20.70 -12.66
CA VAL A 57 0.12 -22.12 -12.85
C VAL A 57 0.27 -22.53 -14.32
N ILE A 58 -0.15 -21.67 -15.25
CA ILE A 58 -0.10 -21.98 -16.69
C ILE A 58 1.33 -21.94 -17.24
N PHE A 59 2.12 -20.93 -16.86
CA PHE A 59 3.42 -20.67 -17.49
C PHE A 59 4.63 -20.92 -16.59
N GLY A 60 4.43 -21.39 -15.35
CA GLY A 60 5.48 -21.52 -14.33
C GLY A 60 6.62 -22.48 -14.69
N TYR A 61 6.44 -23.32 -15.71
CA TYR A 61 7.50 -24.16 -16.26
C TYR A 61 8.53 -23.37 -17.08
N ASN A 62 8.20 -22.16 -17.55
CA ASN A 62 9.07 -21.34 -18.38
C ASN A 62 9.84 -20.32 -17.52
N LEU A 63 11.10 -20.64 -17.21
CA LEU A 63 12.00 -19.80 -16.42
C LEU A 63 12.25 -18.42 -17.05
N ALA A 64 12.11 -18.26 -18.37
CA ALA A 64 12.25 -16.95 -19.02
C ALA A 64 11.16 -15.96 -18.60
N VAL A 65 10.00 -16.45 -18.15
CA VAL A 65 8.87 -15.64 -17.68
C VAL A 65 9.01 -15.28 -16.19
N PHE A 66 10.01 -15.84 -15.49
CA PHE A 66 10.16 -15.67 -14.04
C PHE A 66 10.31 -14.20 -13.60
N GLY A 67 11.09 -13.41 -14.33
CA GLY A 67 11.25 -11.98 -14.05
C GLY A 67 9.95 -11.19 -14.23
N LEU A 68 9.10 -11.58 -15.19
CA LEU A 68 7.79 -10.97 -15.38
C LEU A 68 6.87 -11.26 -14.19
N TYR A 69 6.89 -12.48 -13.65
CA TYR A 69 6.10 -12.82 -12.45
C TYR A 69 6.47 -11.99 -11.24
N LEU A 70 7.77 -11.91 -10.92
CA LEU A 70 8.24 -11.13 -9.79
C LEU A 70 7.86 -9.65 -9.94
N THR A 71 7.92 -9.13 -11.17
CA THR A 71 7.50 -7.76 -11.48
C THR A 71 5.99 -7.57 -11.27
N LEU A 72 5.15 -8.50 -11.73
CA LEU A 72 3.70 -8.42 -11.53
C LEU A 72 3.31 -8.52 -10.04
N ILE A 73 3.93 -9.44 -9.30
CA ILE A 73 3.72 -9.57 -7.85
C ILE A 73 4.15 -8.28 -7.14
N TRP A 74 5.32 -7.74 -7.50
CA TRP A 74 5.80 -6.46 -6.97
C TRP A 74 4.81 -5.33 -7.21
N LEU A 75 4.35 -5.16 -8.46
CA LEU A 75 3.39 -4.12 -8.80
C LEU A 75 2.08 -4.28 -8.03
N ALA A 76 1.57 -5.51 -7.88
CA ALA A 76 0.36 -5.79 -7.11
C ALA A 76 0.53 -5.46 -5.62
N LEU A 77 1.67 -5.81 -5.01
CA LEU A 77 1.99 -5.49 -3.61
C LEU A 77 2.11 -3.98 -3.38
N MET A 78 2.81 -3.29 -4.27
CA MET A 78 2.98 -1.83 -4.18
C MET A 78 1.64 -1.12 -4.37
N PHE A 79 0.82 -1.59 -5.32
CA PHE A 79 -0.53 -1.08 -5.53
C PHE A 79 -1.42 -1.31 -4.30
N PHE A 80 -1.37 -2.50 -3.71
CA PHE A 80 -2.05 -2.79 -2.46
C PHE A 80 -1.60 -1.87 -1.32
N ASN A 81 -0.30 -1.59 -1.19
CA ASN A 81 0.23 -0.67 -0.18
C ASN A 81 -0.32 0.76 -0.36
N GLY A 82 -0.24 1.29 -1.58
CA GLY A 82 -0.80 2.60 -1.91
C GLY A 82 -2.30 2.68 -1.60
N LEU A 83 -3.06 1.69 -2.06
CA LEU A 83 -4.51 1.67 -1.99
C LEU A 83 -5.02 1.51 -0.55
N SER A 84 -4.45 0.58 0.23
CA SER A 84 -4.85 0.36 1.62
C SER A 84 -4.63 1.60 2.49
N ASN A 85 -3.51 2.30 2.33
CA ASN A 85 -3.24 3.56 3.02
C ASN A 85 -4.20 4.68 2.57
N TYR A 86 -4.44 4.81 1.26
CA TYR A 86 -5.41 5.77 0.73
C TYR A 86 -6.81 5.58 1.32
N LEU A 87 -7.31 4.34 1.28
CA LEU A 87 -8.63 4.01 1.78
C LEU A 87 -8.72 4.20 3.29
N THR A 88 -7.68 3.85 4.05
CA THR A 88 -7.61 4.10 5.50
C THR A 88 -7.82 5.58 5.82
N VAL A 89 -7.13 6.48 5.10
CA VAL A 89 -7.28 7.94 5.28
C VAL A 89 -8.69 8.39 4.89
N LYS A 90 -9.23 7.89 3.77
CA LYS A 90 -10.59 8.26 3.33
C LYS A 90 -11.68 7.80 4.27
N ILE A 91 -11.55 6.59 4.83
CA ILE A 91 -12.50 6.08 5.83
C ILE A 91 -12.36 6.89 7.11
N ALA A 92 -11.13 7.20 7.55
CA ALA A 92 -10.91 8.06 8.72
C ALA A 92 -11.56 9.45 8.55
N GLN A 93 -11.36 10.08 7.38
CA GLN A 93 -12.01 11.34 7.02
C GLN A 93 -13.55 11.21 7.05
N ALA A 94 -14.10 10.10 6.57
CA ALA A 94 -15.55 9.88 6.60
C ALA A 94 -16.08 9.62 8.03
N SER A 95 -15.28 8.99 8.89
CA SER A 95 -15.65 8.64 10.27
C SER A 95 -15.58 9.82 11.25
N VAL A 96 -14.69 10.79 11.02
CA VAL A 96 -14.50 11.96 11.92
C VAL A 96 -14.55 13.26 11.11
N LYS A 97 -15.76 13.69 10.78
CA LYS A 97 -16.01 14.85 9.89
C LYS A 97 -15.62 16.18 10.51
N ASP A 98 -15.71 16.29 11.83
CA ASP A 98 -15.51 17.56 12.56
C ASP A 98 -14.02 17.92 12.74
N MET A 99 -13.11 17.01 12.41
CA MET A 99 -11.67 17.17 12.62
C MET A 99 -11.00 17.82 11.39
N LEU A 100 -10.91 19.17 11.39
CA LEU A 100 -10.40 19.95 10.26
C LEU A 100 -9.00 19.54 9.78
N ASN A 101 -8.09 19.23 10.70
CA ASN A 101 -6.74 18.77 10.38
C ASN A 101 -6.72 17.40 9.67
N LEU A 102 -7.68 16.51 9.95
CA LEU A 102 -7.85 15.24 9.24
C LEU A 102 -8.42 15.45 7.83
N GLN A 103 -9.40 16.35 7.70
CA GLN A 103 -10.02 16.68 6.41
C GLN A 103 -9.04 17.39 5.46
N ALA A 104 -8.09 18.15 6.02
CA ALA A 104 -7.05 18.82 5.25
C ALA A 104 -6.00 17.88 4.64
N ILE A 105 -6.00 16.58 5.00
CA ILE A 105 -5.04 15.62 4.45
C ILE A 105 -5.39 15.24 3.02
N GLU A 106 -4.40 15.39 2.14
CA GLU A 106 -4.55 15.05 0.74
C GLU A 106 -4.17 13.58 0.49
N ALA A 107 -5.15 12.69 0.69
CA ALA A 107 -4.96 11.24 0.59
C ALA A 107 -4.32 10.77 -0.74
N GLY A 108 -4.53 11.50 -1.84
CA GLY A 108 -3.89 11.17 -3.13
C GLY A 108 -2.36 11.20 -3.08
N TYR A 109 -1.76 12.14 -2.34
CA TYR A 109 -0.31 12.17 -2.17
C TYR A 109 0.19 11.00 -1.31
N ILE A 110 -0.62 10.53 -0.35
CA ILE A 110 -0.33 9.34 0.45
C ILE A 110 -0.37 8.09 -0.42
N PHE A 111 -1.36 7.96 -1.32
CA PHE A 111 -1.45 6.85 -2.27
C PHE A 111 -0.16 6.71 -3.07
N TRP A 112 0.25 7.77 -3.76
CA TRP A 112 1.42 7.73 -4.63
C TRP A 112 2.73 7.56 -3.86
N TYR A 113 2.85 8.19 -2.69
CA TYR A 113 4.02 8.03 -1.84
C TYR A 113 4.18 6.57 -1.39
N GLN A 114 3.09 5.93 -0.97
CA GLN A 114 3.11 4.52 -0.54
C GLN A 114 3.21 3.54 -1.72
N LEU A 115 2.61 3.86 -2.87
CA LEU A 115 2.76 3.10 -4.10
C LEU A 115 4.22 3.02 -4.58
N LEU A 116 5.01 4.06 -4.30
CA LEU A 116 6.42 4.15 -4.72
C LEU A 116 7.39 3.89 -3.56
N ASN A 117 6.89 3.46 -2.40
CA ASN A 117 7.70 3.21 -1.21
C ASN A 117 8.48 1.89 -1.34
N ILE A 118 9.66 1.96 -1.98
CA ILE A 118 10.50 0.78 -2.26
C ILE A 118 10.90 0.00 -1.00
N GLY A 119 11.01 0.67 0.16
CA GLY A 119 11.34 0.02 1.42
C GLY A 119 10.27 -0.98 1.84
N PHE A 120 9.00 -0.65 1.66
CA PHE A 120 7.88 -1.58 1.89
C PHE A 120 7.97 -2.76 0.92
N GLY A 121 8.12 -2.51 -0.37
CA GLY A 121 8.19 -3.56 -1.38
C GLY A 121 9.34 -4.55 -1.13
N LEU A 122 10.54 -4.06 -0.83
CA LEU A 122 11.70 -4.90 -0.53
C LEU A 122 11.47 -5.74 0.73
N PHE A 123 10.92 -5.14 1.78
CA PHE A 123 10.59 -5.86 3.01
C PHE A 123 9.56 -6.97 2.76
N SER A 124 8.50 -6.68 2.00
CA SER A 124 7.49 -7.67 1.63
C SER A 124 8.07 -8.79 0.76
N LEU A 125 8.93 -8.48 -0.22
CA LEU A 125 9.61 -9.50 -1.01
C LEU A 125 10.47 -10.42 -0.15
N ILE A 126 11.25 -9.88 0.79
CA ILE A 126 12.09 -10.68 1.70
C ILE A 126 11.22 -11.66 2.48
N ILE A 127 10.09 -11.20 3.04
CA ILE A 127 9.15 -12.07 3.76
C ILE A 127 8.64 -13.18 2.83
N ILE A 128 8.19 -12.84 1.62
CA ILE A 128 7.65 -13.81 0.66
C ILE A 128 8.69 -14.85 0.28
N ILE A 129 9.94 -14.45 0.00
CA ILE A 129 11.02 -15.35 -0.38
C ILE A 129 11.37 -16.29 0.79
N ILE A 130 11.54 -15.76 2.01
CA ILE A 130 11.84 -16.57 3.19
C ILE A 130 10.72 -17.57 3.47
N SER A 131 9.46 -17.12 3.43
CA SER A 131 8.30 -18.00 3.62
C SER A 131 8.19 -19.07 2.53
N ALA A 132 8.45 -18.72 1.27
CA ALA A 132 8.46 -19.68 0.17
C ALA A 132 9.55 -20.75 0.36
N ILE A 133 10.77 -20.35 0.73
CA ILE A 133 11.87 -21.29 1.03
C ILE A 133 11.50 -22.20 2.20
N GLN A 134 10.93 -21.66 3.28
CA GLN A 134 10.53 -22.47 4.44
C GLN A 134 9.44 -23.49 4.07
N ILE A 135 8.44 -23.11 3.27
CA ILE A 135 7.35 -24.01 2.87
C ILE A 135 7.83 -25.08 1.88
N LEU A 136 8.73 -24.72 0.95
CA LEU A 136 9.26 -25.63 -0.06
C LEU A 136 10.39 -26.54 0.47
N GLY A 137 11.21 -26.04 1.40
CA GLY A 137 12.31 -26.76 2.03
C GLY A 137 11.91 -27.55 3.29
N ALA A 138 10.72 -27.32 3.83
CA ALA A 138 10.12 -28.18 4.87
C ALA A 138 9.42 -29.42 4.28
N ARG A 139 9.72 -29.77 3.02
CA ARG A 139 9.36 -31.05 2.38
C ARG A 139 10.60 -31.90 2.20
#